data_AF-A0A9D1ZPD8-F1
#
_entry.id   AF-A0A9D1ZPD8-F1
#
_cell.length_a   1.000
_cell.length_b   1.000
_cell.length_c   1.000
_cell.angle_alpha   90.00
_cell.angle_beta   90.00
_cell.angle_gamma   90.00
#
_symmetry.space_group_name_H-M   'P 1'
#
loop_
_entity.id
_entity.type
_entity.pdbx_description
1 polymer ?
#
loop_
_entity_poly.entity_id
_entity_poly.type
_entity_poly.pdbx_seq_one_letter_code
_entity_poly.pdbx_strand_id
1 'polypeptide(L)'
;MANVEPAEALMQAIHVASQDKEVQKSSELMDLLVKSAKQLKSTDNYHQVAANLNKSLQYWGMGHVGGPAAIDTLYQATINDTHGRAYQKLPTGME
;
A
#
# COMPACT_ATOMS: atom_id res chain seq x y z
N MET A 1 7.75 16.47 -13.97
CA MET A 1 7.71 15.17 -13.27
C MET A 1 6.25 14.77 -13.23
N ALA A 2 5.87 13.64 -13.84
CA ALA A 2 4.46 13.23 -13.88
C ALA A 2 3.96 13.06 -12.45
N ASN A 3 2.97 13.86 -12.06
CA ASN A 3 2.29 13.77 -10.78
C ASN A 3 1.40 12.53 -10.85
N VAL A 4 1.97 11.35 -10.62
CA VAL A 4 1.22 10.08 -10.58
C VAL A 4 0.12 10.24 -9.55
N GLU A 5 -1.13 9.99 -9.96
CA GLU A 5 -2.25 10.14 -9.04
C GLU A 5 -2.07 9.15 -7.88
N PRO A 6 -2.37 9.53 -6.63
CA PRO A 6 -2.09 8.69 -5.47
C PRO A 6 -2.79 7.33 -5.53
N ALA A 7 -3.97 7.27 -6.16
CA ALA A 7 -4.65 6.01 -6.48
C ALA A 7 -3.86 5.11 -7.46
N GLU A 8 -3.21 5.69 -8.47
CA GLU A 8 -2.35 4.96 -9.41
C GLU A 8 -1.07 4.48 -8.73
N ALA A 9 -0.46 5.30 -7.88
CA ALA A 9 0.71 4.92 -7.09
C ALA A 9 0.40 3.73 -6.17
N LEU A 10 -0.77 3.73 -5.51
CA LEU A 10 -1.21 2.60 -4.70
C LEU A 10 -1.53 1.35 -5.54
N MET A 11 -2.19 1.50 -6.70
CA MET A 11 -2.37 0.38 -7.62
C MET A 11 -1.04 -0.22 -8.08
N GLN A 12 -0.05 0.62 -8.38
CA GLN A 12 1.27 0.16 -8.79
C GLN A 12 1.97 -0.58 -7.65
N ALA A 13 1.91 -0.07 -6.42
CA ALA A 13 2.46 -0.75 -5.25
C ALA A 13 1.81 -2.13 -5.03
N ILE A 14 0.48 -2.22 -5.16
CA ILE A 14 -0.25 -3.49 -5.10
C ILE A 14 0.21 -4.44 -6.22
N HIS A 15 0.37 -3.92 -7.44
CA HIS A 15 0.83 -4.72 -8.56
C HIS A 15 2.23 -5.28 -8.34
N VAL A 16 3.18 -4.45 -7.90
CA VAL A 16 4.55 -4.87 -7.57
C VAL A 16 4.55 -5.94 -6.47
N ALA A 17 3.78 -5.73 -5.39
CA ALA A 17 3.66 -6.72 -4.33
C ALA A 17 3.07 -8.04 -4.84
N SER A 18 2.10 -8.01 -5.75
CA SER A 18 1.49 -9.22 -6.33
C SER A 18 2.41 -10.01 -7.26
N GLN A 19 3.49 -9.40 -7.75
CA GLN A 19 4.49 -10.06 -8.58
C GLN A 19 5.57 -10.78 -7.76
N ASP A 20 5.64 -10.52 -6.46
CA ASP A 20 6.60 -11.17 -5.58
C ASP A 20 6.26 -12.66 -5.38
N LYS A 21 7.27 -13.53 -5.50
CA LYS A 21 7.09 -14.98 -5.44
C LYS A 21 6.66 -15.48 -4.06
N GLU A 22 7.03 -14.79 -2.99
CA GLU A 22 6.64 -15.16 -1.64
C GLU A 22 5.22 -14.70 -1.33
N VAL A 23 4.84 -13.51 -1.82
CA VAL A 23 3.45 -13.05 -1.80
C VAL A 23 2.53 -13.99 -2.57
N GLN A 24 2.92 -14.43 -3.77
CA GLN A 24 2.14 -15.36 -4.59
C GLN A 24 1.92 -16.73 -3.94
N LYS A 25 2.82 -17.17 -3.06
CA LYS A 25 2.65 -18.41 -2.29
C LYS A 25 1.58 -18.27 -1.21
N SER A 26 1.25 -17.05 -0.80
CA SER A 26 0.23 -16.77 0.21
C SER A 26 -1.08 -16.38 -0.46
N SER A 27 -2.02 -17.33 -0.50
CA SER A 27 -3.37 -17.07 -1.03
C SER A 27 -4.10 -15.98 -0.26
N GLU A 28 -3.85 -15.86 1.06
CA GLU A 28 -4.43 -14.81 1.90
C GLU A 28 -3.93 -13.42 1.50
N LEU A 29 -2.61 -13.25 1.31
CA LEU A 29 -2.05 -11.98 0.82
C LEU A 29 -2.57 -11.66 -0.58
N MET A 30 -2.57 -12.64 -1.49
CA MET A 30 -3.07 -12.42 -2.84
C MET A 30 -4.55 -12.00 -2.87
N ASP A 31 -5.40 -12.56 -2.01
CA ASP A 31 -6.80 -12.14 -1.90
C ASP A 31 -6.91 -10.68 -1.42
N LEU A 32 -6.15 -10.29 -0.39
CA LEU A 32 -6.09 -8.91 0.10
C LEU A 32 -5.68 -7.92 -0.99
N LEU A 33 -4.65 -8.27 -1.77
CA LEU A 33 -4.15 -7.43 -2.87
C LEU A 33 -5.20 -7.29 -3.99
N VAL A 34 -5.79 -8.39 -4.44
CA VAL A 34 -6.80 -8.38 -5.50
C VAL A 34 -8.05 -7.61 -5.06
N LYS A 35 -8.50 -7.81 -3.82
CA LYS A 35 -9.65 -7.10 -3.25
C LYS A 35 -9.40 -5.59 -3.21
N SER A 36 -8.22 -5.18 -2.77
CA SER A 36 -7.85 -3.75 -2.70
C SER A 36 -7.72 -3.14 -4.10
N ALA A 37 -7.11 -3.85 -5.05
CA ALA A 37 -7.02 -3.41 -6.45
C ALA A 37 -8.41 -3.25 -7.09
N LYS A 38 -9.34 -4.17 -6.81
CA LYS A 38 -10.74 -4.06 -7.27
C LYS A 38 -11.43 -2.85 -6.64
N GLN A 39 -11.26 -2.64 -5.33
CA GLN A 39 -11.84 -1.49 -4.65
C GLN A 39 -11.32 -0.17 -5.24
N LEU A 40 -10.01 -0.05 -5.50
CA LEU A 40 -9.45 1.13 -6.17
C LEU A 40 -10.03 1.42 -7.55
N LYS A 41 -10.47 0.38 -8.28
CA LYS A 41 -11.16 0.55 -9.57
C LYS A 41 -12.63 0.94 -9.42
N SER A 42 -13.23 0.68 -8.27
CA SER A 42 -14.67 0.85 -8.04
C SER A 42 -15.03 2.08 -7.21
N THR A 43 -14.05 2.75 -6.59
CA THR A 43 -14.27 3.96 -5.80
C THR A 43 -13.22 5.01 -6.09
N ASP A 44 -13.63 6.28 -6.09
CA ASP A 44 -12.73 7.44 -6.08
C ASP A 44 -12.06 7.66 -4.71
N ASN A 45 -12.51 6.97 -3.65
CA ASN A 45 -11.98 7.13 -2.30
C ASN A 45 -10.77 6.23 -2.04
N TYR A 46 -9.66 6.51 -2.71
CA TYR A 46 -8.43 5.74 -2.57
C TYR A 46 -7.89 5.73 -1.13
N HIS A 47 -8.03 6.84 -0.39
CA HIS A 47 -7.61 6.92 1.02
C HIS A 47 -8.28 5.87 1.90
N GLN A 48 -9.58 5.62 1.68
CA GLN A 48 -10.29 4.57 2.42
C GLN A 48 -9.78 3.18 2.06
N VAL A 49 -9.43 2.95 0.79
CA VAL A 49 -8.84 1.68 0.35
C VAL A 49 -7.44 1.51 0.93
N ALA A 50 -6.62 2.56 0.94
CA ALA A 50 -5.29 2.58 1.54
C ALA A 50 -5.36 2.24 3.04
N ALA A 51 -6.26 2.89 3.79
CA ALA A 51 -6.43 2.64 5.22
C ALA A 51 -6.92 1.20 5.51
N ASN A 52 -7.87 0.69 4.72
CA ASN A 52 -8.34 -0.68 4.86
C ASN A 52 -7.26 -1.71 4.56
N LEU A 53 -6.48 -1.48 3.49
CA LEU A 53 -5.35 -2.33 3.13
C LEU A 53 -4.27 -2.28 4.22
N ASN A 54 -3.91 -1.10 4.72
CA ASN A 54 -2.94 -0.93 5.82
C ASN A 54 -3.32 -1.78 7.04
N LYS A 55 -4.58 -1.67 7.49
CA LYS A 55 -5.10 -2.42 8.64
C LYS A 55 -5.07 -3.93 8.39
N SER A 56 -5.40 -4.35 7.17
CA SER A 56 -5.40 -5.78 6.80
C SER A 56 -3.98 -6.35 6.80
N LEU A 57 -3.00 -5.60 6.27
CA LEU A 57 -1.59 -5.99 6.29
C LEU A 57 -1.02 -6.01 7.72
N GLN A 58 -1.40 -5.05 8.55
CA GLN A 58 -1.00 -5.04 9.97
C GLN A 58 -1.53 -6.28 10.70
N TYR A 59 -2.81 -6.62 10.51
CA TYR A 59 -3.40 -7.81 11.09
C TYR A 59 -2.73 -9.09 10.58
N TRP A 60 -2.47 -9.18 9.28
CA TRP A 60 -1.74 -10.30 8.69
C TRP A 60 -0.35 -10.46 9.32
N GLY A 61 0.39 -9.36 9.45
CA GLY A 61 1.74 -9.34 10.02
C GLY A 61 1.81 -9.73 11.50
N MET A 62 0.73 -9.52 12.28
CA MET A 62 0.67 -10.02 13.67
C MET A 62 0.70 -11.55 13.74
N GLY A 63 0.15 -12.24 12.73
CA GLY A 63 0.14 -13.70 12.66
C GLY A 63 1.34 -14.32 11.94
N HIS A 64 2.15 -13.51 11.24
CA HIS A 64 3.19 -13.98 10.33
C HIS A 64 4.52 -13.24 10.57
N VAL A 65 5.34 -13.79 11.46
CA VAL A 65 6.69 -13.26 11.74
C VAL A 65 7.61 -13.54 10.54
N GLY A 66 8.19 -12.49 9.96
CA GLY A 66 9.11 -12.60 8.83
C GLY A 66 8.43 -12.71 7.46
N GLY A 67 7.35 -11.96 7.24
CA GLY A 67 6.66 -11.91 5.95
C GLY A 67 7.49 -11.32 4.79
N PRO A 68 6.98 -11.38 3.55
CA PRO A 68 7.70 -10.93 2.36
C PRO A 68 8.06 -9.45 2.43
N ALA A 69 9.27 -9.08 2.02
CA ALA A 69 9.71 -7.68 1.98
C ALA A 69 8.83 -6.79 1.08
N ALA A 70 8.21 -7.39 0.05
CA ALA A 70 7.26 -6.70 -0.81
C ALA A 70 5.99 -6.22 -0.06
N ILE A 71 5.59 -6.92 1.02
CA ILE A 71 4.47 -6.51 1.87
C ILE A 71 4.86 -5.34 2.78
N ASP A 72 6.09 -5.29 3.27
CA ASP A 72 6.59 -4.14 4.03
C ASP A 72 6.60 -2.87 3.16
N THR A 73 7.06 -2.99 1.92
CA THR A 73 7.06 -1.88 0.96
C THR A 73 5.64 -1.38 0.66
N LEU A 74 4.70 -2.31 0.45
CA LEU A 74 3.29 -1.98 0.27
C LEU A 74 2.67 -1.34 1.52
N TYR A 75 3.02 -1.84 2.71
CA TYR A 75 2.57 -1.28 3.98
C TYR A 75 3.03 0.18 4.12
N GLN A 76 4.29 0.49 3.83
CA GLN A 76 4.79 1.87 3.82
C GLN A 76 4.08 2.75 2.78
N ALA A 77 3.78 2.23 1.60
CA ALA A 77 3.01 2.96 0.58
C ALA A 77 1.62 3.36 1.11
N THR A 78 0.92 2.48 1.83
CA THR A 78 -0.38 2.82 2.44
C THR A 78 -0.30 3.88 3.55
N ILE A 79 0.85 4.03 4.22
CA ILE A 79 1.09 5.05 5.25
C ILE A 79 1.41 6.40 4.60
N ASN A 80 2.33 6.43 3.64
CA ASN A 80 2.69 7.68 2.95
C ASN A 80 1.49 8.33 2.27
N ASP A 81 0.59 7.50 1.75
CA ASP A 81 -0.63 7.89 1.06
C ASP A 81 -1.73 8.41 2.02
N THR A 82 -1.78 7.89 3.24
CA THR A 82 -2.64 8.42 4.32
C THR A 82 -2.04 9.66 5.01
N HIS A 83 -0.72 9.84 4.95
CA HIS A 83 0.03 10.98 5.50
C HIS A 83 0.37 12.07 4.47
N GLY A 84 -0.20 12.04 3.26
CA GLY A 84 0.06 13.03 2.21
C GLY A 84 -0.20 14.50 2.57
N ARG A 85 -0.78 14.81 3.75
CA ARG A 85 -0.84 16.15 4.34
C ARG A 85 0.15 16.41 5.48
N ALA A 86 0.67 15.38 6.15
CA ALA A 86 1.59 15.54 7.28
C ALA A 86 3.04 15.77 6.84
N TYR A 87 3.45 15.24 5.68
CA TYR A 87 4.81 15.42 5.15
C TYR A 87 4.99 16.62 4.22
N GLN A 88 3.98 17.48 4.05
CA GLN A 88 4.14 18.77 3.36
C GLN A 88 4.87 19.85 4.19
N LYS A 89 5.39 19.48 5.36
CA LYS A 89 6.34 20.29 6.14
C LYS A 89 7.65 19.53 6.33
N LEU A 90 8.37 19.27 5.25
CA LEU A 90 9.82 19.41 5.34
C LEU A 90 10.08 20.92 5.38
N PRO A 91 10.67 21.48 6.45
CA PRO A 91 11.12 22.86 6.41
C PRO A 91 12.15 22.98 5.29
N THR A 92 11.82 23.75 4.26
CA THR A 92 12.81 24.33 3.35
C THR A 92 13.66 25.27 4.19
N GLY A 93 14.73 24.74 4.77
CA GLY A 93 15.62 25.52 5.62
C GLY A 93 16.51 24.61 6.43
N MET A 94 17.71 24.37 5.92
CA MET A 94 18.96 24.59 6.63
C MET A 94 20.11 24.41 5.63
N GLU A 95 20.54 25.58 5.12
CA GLU A 95 21.90 26.00 4.72
C GLU A 95 22.71 25.19 3.70
#